data_AF-D6QT75-F1
#
_entry.id   AF-D6QT75-F1
#
_cell.length_a   1.000
_cell.length_b   1.000
_cell.length_c   1.000
_cell.angle_alpha   90.00
_cell.angle_beta   90.00
_cell.angle_gamma   90.00
#
_symmetry.space_group_name_H-M   'P 1'
#
loop_
_entity.id
_entity.type
_entity.pdbx_description
1 polymer ?
#
loop_
_entity_poly.entity_id
_entity_poly.type
_entity_poly.pdbx_seq_one_letter_code
_entity_poly.pdbx_strand_id
1 'polypeptide(L)'
;PKNPDWLNRDRFVLSNGHGCMLQYALLHLFGYSMSMDQLKAFRTVDSITPGHPEALDAPGIEVTTGPLGQVFANAVGLAIAQAHTAAKFNKPGFELVNNHTFAFFGDGCAMEGIASEAASTAGHLQLGNLIMVYDD
;
A
#
# COMPACT_ATOMS: atom_id res chain seq x y z
N PRO A 1 -2.08 -7.83 12.01
CA PRO A 1 -3.45 -7.35 12.31
C PRO A 1 -3.59 -6.56 13.62
N LYS A 2 -3.11 -7.08 14.76
CA LYS A 2 -3.29 -6.43 16.08
C LYS A 2 -2.46 -5.15 16.30
N ASN A 3 -1.40 -4.95 15.52
CA ASN A 3 -0.61 -3.74 15.51
C ASN A 3 -0.36 -3.30 14.05
N PRO A 4 -1.30 -2.55 13.45
CA PRO A 4 -1.13 -2.00 12.11
C PRO A 4 0.07 -1.04 12.01
N ASP A 5 0.54 -0.45 13.11
CA ASP A 5 1.61 0.55 13.12
C ASP A 5 3.01 -0.04 13.33
N TRP A 6 3.16 -1.37 13.34
CA TRP A 6 4.46 -2.00 13.50
C TRP A 6 5.44 -1.50 12.43
N LEU A 7 6.58 -0.95 12.83
CA LEU A 7 7.50 -0.26 11.92
C LEU A 7 7.95 -1.16 10.76
N ASN A 8 8.33 -2.40 11.07
CA ASN A 8 8.90 -3.36 10.11
C ASN A 8 7.85 -4.34 9.52
N ARG A 9 6.54 -3.99 9.54
CA ARG A 9 5.57 -4.74 8.71
C ARG A 9 5.85 -4.54 7.23
N ASP A 10 5.44 -5.47 6.38
CA ASP A 10 5.34 -5.20 4.94
C ASP A 10 4.29 -4.11 4.68
N ARG A 11 4.45 -3.39 3.57
CA ARG A 11 3.48 -2.40 3.10
C ARG A 11 2.70 -3.00 1.94
N PHE A 12 1.38 -2.85 1.97
CA PHE A 12 0.50 -3.20 0.85
C PHE A 12 -0.25 -1.95 0.38
N VAL A 13 -0.28 -1.75 -0.93
CA VAL A 13 -0.88 -0.59 -1.56
C VAL A 13 -1.78 -1.02 -2.73
N LEU A 14 -3.03 -0.55 -2.75
CA LEU A 14 -3.98 -0.85 -3.83
C LEU A 14 -4.16 0.36 -4.77
N SER A 15 -3.43 0.38 -5.89
CA SER A 15 -3.41 1.50 -6.84
C SER A 15 -4.68 1.62 -7.67
N ASN A 16 -5.25 0.50 -8.09
CA ASN A 16 -6.57 0.41 -8.70
C ASN A 16 -7.67 0.49 -7.62
N GLY A 17 -7.75 1.63 -6.94
CA GLY A 17 -8.57 1.85 -5.74
C GLY A 17 -10.08 1.60 -5.90
N HIS A 18 -10.59 1.50 -7.13
CA HIS A 18 -11.96 1.07 -7.39
C HIS A 18 -12.23 -0.37 -6.89
N GLY A 19 -11.19 -1.22 -6.83
CA GLY A 19 -11.23 -2.57 -6.25
C GLY A 19 -11.14 -2.62 -4.72
N CYS A 20 -11.42 -1.54 -4.00
CA CYS A 20 -11.21 -1.40 -2.55
C CYS A 20 -11.82 -2.51 -1.68
N MET A 21 -12.92 -3.14 -2.12
CA MET A 21 -13.51 -4.28 -1.40
C MET A 21 -12.58 -5.48 -1.29
N LEU A 22 -11.63 -5.67 -2.22
CA LEU A 22 -10.56 -6.66 -2.08
C LEU A 22 -9.76 -6.40 -0.80
N GLN A 23 -9.30 -5.16 -0.62
CA GLN A 23 -8.48 -4.78 0.53
C GLN A 23 -9.30 -4.86 1.83
N TYR A 24 -10.54 -4.36 1.85
CA TYR A 24 -11.39 -4.45 3.03
C TYR A 24 -11.71 -5.90 3.42
N ALA A 25 -12.00 -6.77 2.45
CA ALA A 25 -12.22 -8.19 2.71
C ALA A 25 -10.97 -8.87 3.28
N LEU A 26 -9.79 -8.59 2.73
CA LEU A 26 -8.52 -9.11 3.26
C LEU A 26 -8.26 -8.63 4.70
N LEU A 27 -8.49 -7.35 4.98
CA LEU A 27 -8.33 -6.79 6.33
C LEU A 27 -9.27 -7.46 7.33
N HIS A 28 -10.54 -7.68 6.95
CA HIS A 28 -11.49 -8.42 7.76
C HIS A 28 -11.02 -9.86 8.03
N LEU A 29 -10.70 -10.60 6.97
CA LEU A 29 -10.31 -12.01 7.04
C LEU A 29 -9.01 -12.22 7.83
N PHE A 30 -8.06 -11.27 7.74
CA PHE A 30 -6.82 -11.32 8.52
C PHE A 30 -6.98 -10.81 9.95
N GLY A 31 -8.17 -10.40 10.38
CA GLY A 31 -8.45 -10.01 11.76
C GLY A 31 -7.91 -8.63 12.13
N TYR A 32 -7.87 -7.69 11.18
CA TYR A 32 -7.78 -6.27 11.51
C TYR A 32 -9.08 -5.84 12.22
N SER A 33 -9.09 -4.62 12.77
CA SER A 33 -10.31 -4.02 13.33
C SER A 33 -11.26 -3.56 12.21
N MET A 34 -11.69 -4.53 11.40
CA MET A 34 -12.61 -4.44 10.27
C MET A 34 -13.66 -5.54 10.46
N SER A 35 -14.87 -5.19 10.87
CA SER A 35 -15.96 -6.12 11.16
C SER A 35 -16.81 -6.41 9.93
N MET A 36 -17.59 -7.50 9.98
CA MET A 36 -18.58 -7.77 8.93
C MET A 36 -19.63 -6.67 8.80
N ASP A 37 -19.97 -5.98 9.89
CA ASP A 37 -20.97 -4.90 9.85
C ASP A 37 -20.41 -3.64 9.19
N GLN A 38 -19.10 -3.37 9.35
CA GLN A 38 -18.42 -2.33 8.59
C GLN A 38 -18.42 -2.66 7.09
N LEU A 39 -18.13 -3.91 6.69
CA LEU A 39 -18.23 -4.32 5.29
C LEU A 39 -19.64 -4.17 4.71
N LYS A 40 -20.68 -4.45 5.50
CA LYS A 40 -22.09 -4.23 5.08
C LYS A 40 -22.44 -2.74 4.95
N ALA A 41 -21.74 -1.87 5.68
CA ALA A 41 -21.88 -0.41 5.61
C ALA A 41 -21.00 0.22 4.51
N PHE A 42 -20.54 -0.57 3.53
CA PHE A 42 -19.74 -0.07 2.42
C PHE A 42 -20.41 1.13 1.72
N ARG A 43 -19.64 2.21 1.55
CA ARG A 43 -20.07 3.47 0.90
C ARG A 43 -21.26 4.16 1.58
N THR A 44 -21.48 3.91 2.87
CA THR A 44 -22.39 4.76 3.65
C THR A 44 -21.62 5.91 4.30
N VAL A 45 -22.33 6.99 4.59
CA VAL A 45 -21.81 8.14 5.34
C VAL A 45 -21.21 7.64 6.67
N ASP A 46 -20.06 8.20 7.05
CA ASP A 46 -19.29 7.90 8.26
C ASP A 46 -18.84 6.43 8.42
N SER A 47 -18.91 5.62 7.36
CA SER A 47 -18.33 4.26 7.38
C SER A 47 -16.81 4.32 7.22
N ILE A 48 -16.09 3.39 7.86
CA ILE A 48 -14.65 3.19 7.63
C ILE A 48 -14.35 2.38 6.35
N THR A 49 -15.38 2.14 5.53
CA THR A 49 -15.29 1.44 4.24
C THR A 49 -15.77 2.36 3.12
N PRO A 50 -15.08 3.49 2.89
CA PRO A 50 -15.40 4.42 1.81
C PRO A 50 -15.22 3.78 0.44
N GLY A 51 -15.73 4.46 -0.59
CA GLY A 51 -15.73 3.96 -1.97
C GLY A 51 -14.34 3.85 -2.62
N HIS A 52 -13.34 4.48 -2.02
CA HIS A 52 -11.93 4.27 -2.23
C HIS A 52 -11.25 4.22 -0.85
N PRO A 53 -10.16 3.48 -0.66
CA PRO A 53 -9.47 3.38 0.63
C PRO A 53 -8.92 4.73 1.08
N GLU A 54 -9.13 5.06 2.35
CA GLU A 54 -8.62 6.28 2.99
C GLU A 54 -7.74 5.90 4.18
N ALA A 55 -6.51 6.42 4.22
CA ALA A 55 -5.49 6.01 5.21
C ALA A 55 -5.85 6.36 6.66
N LEU A 56 -6.73 7.35 6.85
CA LEU A 56 -7.13 7.85 8.17
C LEU A 56 -8.37 7.17 8.74
N ASP A 57 -9.13 6.45 7.90
CA ASP A 57 -10.43 5.90 8.29
C ASP A 57 -10.33 4.44 8.73
N ALA A 58 -9.49 3.64 8.07
CA ALA A 58 -9.43 2.20 8.29
C ALA A 58 -8.01 1.70 8.66
N PRO A 59 -7.89 0.85 9.69
CA PRO A 59 -6.61 0.27 10.08
C PRO A 59 -6.08 -0.66 8.99
N GLY A 60 -4.80 -0.51 8.64
CA GLY A 60 -4.14 -1.33 7.61
C GLY A 60 -4.28 -0.77 6.19
N ILE A 61 -4.86 0.42 6.02
CA ILE A 61 -4.76 1.20 4.79
C ILE A 61 -3.52 2.10 4.88
N GLU A 62 -2.52 1.86 4.04
CA GLU A 62 -1.25 2.60 4.10
C GLU A 62 -1.36 4.02 3.52
N VAL A 63 -2.15 4.18 2.45
CA VAL A 63 -2.29 5.45 1.71
C VAL A 63 -3.72 5.57 1.17
N THR A 64 -4.20 6.81 1.04
CA THR A 64 -5.47 7.09 0.35
C THR A 64 -5.30 6.89 -1.15
N THR A 65 -6.22 6.17 -1.79
CA THR A 65 -6.14 5.81 -3.22
C THR A 65 -7.39 6.23 -3.99
N GLY A 66 -7.36 6.16 -5.32
CA GLY A 66 -8.46 6.58 -6.18
C GLY A 66 -7.98 7.29 -7.44
N PRO A 67 -7.26 8.42 -7.32
CA PRO A 67 -6.56 9.03 -8.45
C PRO A 67 -5.54 8.06 -9.01
N LEU A 68 -5.75 7.60 -10.25
CA LEU A 68 -4.92 6.58 -10.89
C LEU A 68 -3.47 7.07 -11.02
N GLY A 69 -2.52 6.13 -10.97
CA GLY A 69 -1.09 6.40 -11.11
C GLY A 69 -0.40 6.95 -9.85
N GLN A 70 -1.03 7.82 -9.05
CA GLN A 70 -0.40 8.41 -7.85
C GLN A 70 0.06 7.35 -6.85
N VAL A 71 -0.72 6.29 -6.75
CA VAL A 71 -0.53 5.25 -5.76
C VAL A 71 0.65 4.33 -6.13
N PHE A 72 0.98 4.24 -7.43
CA PHE A 72 2.24 3.68 -7.90
C PHE A 72 3.42 4.47 -7.32
N ALA A 73 3.38 5.80 -7.41
CA ALA A 73 4.43 6.66 -6.85
C ALA A 73 4.52 6.56 -5.32
N ASN A 74 3.39 6.42 -4.62
CA ASN A 74 3.37 6.18 -3.17
C ASN A 74 4.09 4.88 -2.80
N ALA A 75 3.86 3.79 -3.53
CA ALA A 75 4.55 2.51 -3.31
C ALA A 75 6.07 2.64 -3.51
N VAL A 76 6.50 3.36 -4.55
CA VAL A 76 7.92 3.69 -4.76
C VAL A 76 8.49 4.48 -3.58
N GLY A 77 7.76 5.50 -3.09
CA GLY A 77 8.17 6.29 -1.92
C GLY A 77 8.32 5.45 -0.65
N LEU A 78 7.40 4.51 -0.40
CA LEU A 78 7.48 3.57 0.74
C LEU A 78 8.70 2.65 0.64
N ALA A 79 9.00 2.15 -0.57
CA ALA A 79 10.19 1.34 -0.82
C ALA A 79 11.50 2.14 -0.62
N ILE A 80 11.54 3.39 -1.08
CA ILE A 80 12.67 4.31 -0.82
C ILE A 80 12.86 4.52 0.69
N ALA A 81 11.76 4.77 1.42
CA ALA A 81 11.81 4.99 2.86
C ALA A 81 12.35 3.77 3.62
N GLN A 82 11.93 2.56 3.23
CA GLN A 82 12.47 1.31 3.79
C GLN A 82 13.97 1.19 3.52
N ALA A 83 14.40 1.34 2.25
CA ALA A 83 15.79 1.16 1.85
C ALA A 83 16.71 2.16 2.57
N HIS A 84 16.30 3.43 2.64
CA HIS A 84 17.02 4.47 3.36
C HIS A 84 17.10 4.19 4.87
N THR A 85 16.00 3.75 5.49
CA THR A 85 15.96 3.46 6.92
C THR A 85 16.84 2.25 7.27
N ALA A 86 16.76 1.19 6.46
CA ALA A 86 17.63 0.02 6.58
C ALA A 86 19.11 0.40 6.47
N ALA A 87 19.49 1.18 5.46
CA ALA A 87 20.87 1.64 5.29
C ALA A 87 21.38 2.49 6.47
N LYS A 88 20.49 3.27 7.09
CA LYS A 88 20.84 4.14 8.22
C LYS A 88 21.01 3.36 9.53
N PHE A 89 20.17 2.37 9.78
CA PHE A 89 20.03 1.76 11.11
C PHE A 89 20.47 0.30 11.21
N ASN A 90 20.44 -0.49 10.13
CA ASN A 90 20.93 -1.86 10.19
C ASN A 90 22.46 -1.88 10.48
N LYS A 91 22.89 -2.90 11.22
CA LYS A 91 24.31 -3.14 11.56
C LYS A 91 24.64 -4.62 11.32
N PRO A 92 25.92 -4.99 11.15
CA PRO A 92 26.31 -6.39 11.07
C PRO A 92 25.76 -7.19 12.26
N GLY A 93 25.00 -8.24 11.99
CA GLY A 93 24.31 -9.06 13.00
C GLY A 93 22.98 -8.50 13.54
N PHE A 94 22.56 -7.30 13.10
CA PHE A 94 21.32 -6.64 13.53
C PHE A 94 20.58 -6.05 12.34
N GLU A 95 19.72 -6.87 11.72
CA GLU A 95 18.82 -6.47 10.65
C GLU A 95 17.49 -6.02 11.25
N LEU A 96 17.35 -4.71 11.50
CA LEU A 96 16.19 -4.12 12.15
C LEU A 96 15.05 -3.83 11.17
N VAL A 97 15.41 -3.47 9.93
CA VAL A 97 14.46 -3.11 8.86
C VAL A 97 14.75 -3.95 7.62
N ASN A 98 13.77 -4.76 7.21
CA ASN A 98 13.87 -5.70 6.09
C ASN A 98 12.53 -6.02 5.42
N ASN A 99 11.51 -5.19 5.66
CA ASN A 99 10.20 -5.36 5.06
C ASN A 99 10.18 -5.04 3.55
N HIS A 100 9.12 -5.50 2.88
CA HIS A 100 8.85 -5.25 1.47
C HIS A 100 7.69 -4.26 1.28
N THR A 101 7.59 -3.72 0.07
CA THR A 101 6.42 -2.97 -0.40
C THR A 101 5.79 -3.71 -1.58
N PHE A 102 4.52 -4.09 -1.43
CA PHE A 102 3.70 -4.68 -2.47
C PHE A 102 2.67 -3.68 -2.97
N ALA A 103 2.49 -3.59 -4.28
CA ALA A 103 1.37 -2.83 -4.83
C ALA A 103 0.68 -3.53 -5.99
N PHE A 104 -0.64 -3.40 -6.05
CA PHE A 104 -1.46 -3.82 -7.19
C PHE A 104 -1.81 -2.60 -8.02
N PHE A 105 -1.72 -2.69 -9.34
CA PHE A 105 -2.08 -1.63 -10.27
C PHE A 105 -2.68 -2.23 -11.55
N GLY A 106 -3.44 -1.45 -12.31
CA GLY A 106 -4.01 -1.87 -13.60
C GLY A 106 -3.72 -0.86 -14.71
N ASP A 107 -4.32 -1.06 -15.89
CA ASP A 107 -4.10 -0.26 -17.10
C ASP A 107 -4.17 1.25 -16.85
N GLY A 108 -5.22 1.67 -16.15
CA GLY A 108 -5.44 3.09 -15.86
C GLY A 108 -4.30 3.72 -15.08
N CYS A 109 -3.63 2.97 -14.20
CA CYS A 109 -2.43 3.45 -13.52
C CYS A 109 -1.21 3.46 -14.46
N ALA A 110 -1.05 2.44 -15.30
CA ALA A 110 0.07 2.32 -16.22
C ALA A 110 0.07 3.40 -17.31
N MET A 111 -1.10 3.86 -17.73
CA MET A 111 -1.27 4.95 -18.70
C MET A 111 -0.99 6.34 -18.13
N GLU A 112 -1.07 6.52 -16.81
CA GLU A 112 -0.82 7.80 -16.18
C GLU A 112 0.68 8.12 -16.16
N GLY A 113 1.05 9.32 -16.60
CA GLY A 113 2.46 9.73 -16.75
C GLY A 113 3.27 9.61 -15.46
N ILE A 114 2.63 9.85 -14.31
CA ILE A 114 3.25 9.72 -12.98
C ILE A 114 3.74 8.30 -12.69
N ALA A 115 3.06 7.27 -13.21
CA ALA A 115 3.53 5.88 -13.04
C ALA A 115 4.83 5.64 -13.81
N SER A 116 4.97 6.20 -15.01
CA SER A 116 6.22 6.14 -15.79
C SER A 116 7.37 6.88 -15.09
N GLU A 117 7.12 8.07 -14.55
CA GLU A 117 8.11 8.84 -13.77
C GLU A 117 8.60 8.04 -12.55
N ALA A 118 7.64 7.47 -11.80
CA ALA A 118 7.93 6.70 -10.60
C ALA A 118 8.64 5.38 -10.92
N ALA A 119 8.22 4.65 -11.95
CA ALA A 119 8.84 3.41 -12.39
C ALA A 119 10.28 3.61 -12.88
N SER A 120 10.52 4.65 -13.68
CA SER A 120 11.86 5.04 -14.12
C SER A 120 12.78 5.33 -12.92
N THR A 121 12.27 6.08 -11.95
CA THR A 121 12.99 6.38 -10.71
C THR A 121 13.29 5.11 -9.90
N ALA A 122 12.30 4.23 -9.72
CA ALA A 122 12.46 2.98 -8.98
C ALA A 122 13.52 2.05 -9.61
N GLY A 123 13.53 1.96 -10.94
CA GLY A 123 14.54 1.22 -11.70
C GLY A 123 15.94 1.81 -11.52
N HIS A 124 16.07 3.14 -11.62
CA HIS A 124 17.35 3.84 -11.39
C HIS A 124 17.90 3.60 -9.97
N LEU A 125 17.02 3.62 -8.96
CA LEU A 125 17.39 3.42 -7.55
C LEU A 125 17.55 1.95 -7.14
N GLN A 126 17.31 1.00 -8.05
CA GLN A 126 17.45 -0.45 -7.80
C GLN A 126 16.66 -0.93 -6.58
N LEU A 127 15.39 -0.51 -6.45
CA LEU A 127 14.53 -0.86 -5.32
C LEU A 127 14.08 -2.33 -5.34
N GLY A 128 14.96 -3.25 -4.93
CA GLY A 128 14.70 -4.70 -4.90
C GLY A 128 13.68 -5.15 -3.84
N ASN A 129 13.26 -4.24 -2.96
CA ASN A 129 12.21 -4.43 -1.95
C ASN A 129 10.80 -4.05 -2.46
N LEU A 130 10.68 -3.52 -3.68
CA LEU A 130 9.42 -3.13 -4.31
C LEU A 130 8.93 -4.23 -5.25
N ILE A 131 7.70 -4.70 -5.04
CA ILE A 131 7.06 -5.74 -5.85
C ILE A 131 5.72 -5.21 -6.36
N MET A 132 5.63 -5.01 -7.67
CA MET A 132 4.43 -4.47 -8.34
C MET A 132 3.72 -5.60 -9.09
N VAL A 133 2.41 -5.74 -8.87
CA VAL A 133 1.54 -6.70 -9.56
C VAL A 133 0.62 -5.93 -10.48
N TYR A 134 0.75 -6.19 -11.77
CA TYR A 134 -0.10 -5.64 -12.82
C TYR A 134 -1.31 -6.56 -13.03
N ASP A 135 -2.50 -5.99 -12.97
CA ASP A 135 -3.78 -6.60 -13.37
C ASP A 135 -3.99 -6.33 -14.87
N ASP A 136 -3.62 -7.30 -15.70
CA ASP A 136 -3.67 -7.31 -17.19
C ASP A 136 -4.95 -8.03 -17.69
#